data_AF-A0A6J8D677-F1
#
_entry.id   AF-A0A6J8D677-F1
#
_cell.length_a   1.000
_cell.length_b   1.000
_cell.length_c   1.000
_cell.angle_alpha   90.00
_cell.angle_beta   90.00
_cell.angle_gamma   90.00
#
_symmetry.space_group_name_H-M   'P 1'
#
loop_
_entity.id
_entity.type
_entity.pdbx_description
1 polymer ?
#
loop_
_entity_poly.entity_id
_entity_poly.type
_entity_poly.pdbx_seq_one_letter_code
_entity_poly.pdbx_strand_id
1 'polypeptide(L)'
;MKLNLQKKISTYGEEVRGGGMSKEGDALFTDYFDNESLNVIKSDDTLKYSMPLDPSYGYDITFVDENTVAITSGHLSMKTGIDIINIKNRSKINFINLPDRTYGVSIGQQLLVSNEDQEYDGIIEGVEDASVEQHTLVHNDDKDLEGIIDGVEDAFIKHDSPVSNEDKDQNGIVCSVEDVSIEQLFPISNDELYPDGIIDGIGDVYGAQHSLVYKDDDDFKEVEEITECVEEQTSFASEDDEERKGKNDAIEDMSLTTNINKMQTKVTQVEKTSNRVQLIQQKEITTGGKEIRGCSMSIDGNLLFTDYESEKMLNIAADGTLKHKMTTNFEAFDFTFVNANTVAITSGESNLHTGIALIDVETRGEIQFITLLGRPFGITCDEDSLFVCVEKFGIYKFDTVNYDRCCVIRCCLPWYSYIHVSSYRIYYTDYTVHSVYCCNRQGSPFWTFRKDLILKYPRGITVDNDGNVYVVGEKSSNVVIISNDGKQILTTVEGLNEPSSIFFNQQNRSLLVANKRNNAFLYTFK
;
A
#
# COMPACT_ATOMS: atom_id res chain seq x y z
N MET A 1 27.26 0.05 20.16
CA MET A 1 28.21 1.17 20.04
C MET A 1 27.50 2.42 20.55
N LYS A 2 27.97 3.08 21.62
CA LYS A 2 27.35 4.34 22.08
C LYS A 2 27.93 5.49 21.26
N LEU A 3 27.14 6.08 20.38
CA LEU A 3 27.49 7.32 19.69
C LEU A 3 27.35 8.47 20.71
N ASN A 4 28.47 9.08 21.09
CA ASN A 4 28.46 10.29 21.91
C ASN A 4 28.28 11.50 20.99
N LEU A 5 27.22 12.26 21.21
CA LEU A 5 27.00 13.54 20.53
C LEU A 5 28.10 14.51 20.94
N GLN A 6 29.01 14.86 20.02
CA GLN A 6 30.18 15.68 20.36
C GLN A 6 29.92 17.19 20.28
N LYS A 7 29.02 17.64 19.39
CA LYS A 7 28.72 19.06 19.20
C LYS A 7 27.36 19.26 18.51
N LYS A 8 26.64 20.32 18.89
CA LYS A 8 25.42 20.80 18.20
C LYS A 8 25.82 21.98 17.30
N ILE A 9 25.51 21.90 16.02
CA ILE A 9 25.74 22.97 15.02
C ILE A 9 24.43 23.75 14.85
N SER A 10 24.50 25.08 14.86
CA SER A 10 23.34 25.94 14.58
C SER A 10 23.15 26.10 13.07
N THR A 11 21.95 25.82 12.58
CA THR A 11 21.59 25.98 11.15
C THR A 11 20.92 27.33 10.94
N TYR A 12 21.12 27.93 9.77
CA TYR A 12 20.66 29.30 9.44
C TYR A 12 19.30 29.35 8.72
N GLY A 13 18.51 28.27 8.75
CA GLY A 13 17.22 28.14 8.06
C GLY A 13 16.16 27.39 8.86
N GLU A 14 14.89 27.50 8.44
CA GLU A 14 13.73 26.90 9.12
C GLU A 14 13.60 25.38 8.90
N GLU A 15 14.13 24.84 7.80
CA GLU A 15 14.10 23.41 7.47
C GLU A 15 15.39 22.96 6.75
N VAL A 16 16.06 21.93 7.27
CA VAL A 16 17.30 21.35 6.70
C VAL A 16 17.00 19.98 6.12
N ARG A 17 17.24 19.78 4.82
CA ARG A 17 16.84 18.53 4.12
C ARG A 17 18.00 17.58 3.78
N GLY A 18 19.24 18.08 3.72
CA GLY A 18 20.43 17.27 3.49
C GLY A 18 21.62 17.81 4.28
N GLY A 19 22.53 16.92 4.68
CA GLY A 19 23.67 17.27 5.52
C GLY A 19 24.91 16.44 5.20
N GLY A 20 26.04 17.10 4.92
CA GLY A 20 27.32 16.44 4.67
C GLY A 20 28.43 17.06 5.51
N MET A 21 29.48 16.30 5.83
CA MET A 21 30.64 16.81 6.55
C MET A 21 31.92 16.60 5.74
N SER A 22 32.72 17.65 5.60
CA SER A 22 33.99 17.61 4.89
C SER A 22 35.04 16.86 5.70
N LYS A 23 36.14 16.45 5.07
CA LYS A 23 37.31 15.90 5.78
C LYS A 23 37.92 16.88 6.79
N GLU A 24 37.72 18.19 6.59
CA GLU A 24 38.19 19.25 7.50
C GLU A 24 37.18 19.55 8.64
N GLY A 25 36.04 18.88 8.67
CA GLY A 25 35.00 19.06 9.69
C GLY A 25 34.04 20.23 9.44
N ASP A 26 34.02 20.78 8.22
CA ASP A 26 33.02 21.76 7.80
C ASP A 26 31.72 21.04 7.45
N ALA A 27 30.58 21.60 7.85
CA ALA A 27 29.26 21.04 7.58
C ALA A 27 28.58 21.77 6.41
N LEU A 28 27.94 21.02 5.51
CA LEU A 28 27.06 21.54 4.46
C LEU A 28 25.62 21.23 4.78
N PHE A 29 24.75 22.19 4.48
CA PHE A 29 23.31 22.02 4.54
C PHE A 29 22.64 22.75 3.37
N THR A 30 21.55 22.17 2.86
CA THR A 30 20.60 22.87 1.97
C THR A 30 19.48 23.47 2.82
N ASP A 31 19.16 24.73 2.54
CA ASP A 31 18.05 25.45 3.16
C ASP A 31 16.91 25.63 2.15
N TYR A 32 15.70 25.25 2.56
CA TYR A 32 14.53 25.14 1.70
C TYR A 32 13.72 26.44 1.58
N PHE A 33 13.65 27.27 2.62
CA PHE A 33 12.59 28.28 2.69
C PHE A 33 13.00 29.70 2.27
N ASP A 34 14.24 30.11 2.49
CA ASP A 34 14.55 31.54 2.34
C ASP A 34 15.31 31.93 1.08
N ASN A 35 16.09 31.06 0.42
CA ASN A 35 16.87 31.44 -0.76
C ASN A 35 17.36 30.29 -1.66
N GLU A 36 16.85 29.06 -1.47
CA GLU A 36 17.30 27.85 -2.19
C GLU A 36 18.82 27.79 -2.28
N SER A 37 19.49 27.90 -1.14
CA SER A 37 20.93 28.10 -1.12
C SER A 37 21.66 26.92 -0.49
N LEU A 38 22.81 26.59 -1.06
CA LEU A 38 23.79 25.71 -0.45
C LEU A 38 24.60 26.52 0.56
N ASN A 39 24.43 26.22 1.84
CA ASN A 39 25.15 26.88 2.91
C ASN A 39 26.25 25.98 3.45
N VAL A 40 27.45 26.55 3.62
CA VAL A 40 28.60 25.86 4.21
C VAL A 40 29.00 26.56 5.47
N ILE A 41 28.95 25.80 6.56
CA ILE A 41 29.20 26.25 7.91
C ILE A 41 30.51 25.61 8.36
N LYS A 42 31.44 26.45 8.82
CA LYS A 42 32.69 25.96 9.38
C LYS A 42 32.46 25.20 10.67
N SER A 43 33.44 24.41 11.07
CA SER A 43 33.47 23.75 12.39
C SER A 43 33.32 24.71 13.59
N ASP A 44 33.54 26.01 13.43
CA ASP A 44 33.35 27.06 14.44
C ASP A 44 31.96 27.74 14.40
N ASP A 45 31.00 27.15 13.67
CA ASP A 45 29.63 27.65 13.46
C ASP A 45 29.53 28.97 12.68
N THR A 46 30.60 29.42 12.03
CA THR A 46 30.56 30.58 11.13
C THR A 46 30.17 30.17 9.70
N LEU A 47 29.28 30.94 9.06
CA LEU A 47 28.97 30.77 7.65
C LEU A 47 30.23 31.02 6.81
N LYS A 48 30.76 29.98 6.17
CA LYS A 48 31.91 30.04 5.24
C LYS A 48 31.49 30.67 3.93
N TYR A 49 30.36 30.23 3.37
CA TYR A 49 29.73 30.81 2.18
C TYR A 49 28.29 30.29 1.99
N SER A 50 27.54 31.00 1.14
CA SER A 50 26.20 30.63 0.66
C SER A 50 26.20 30.75 -0.87
N MET A 51 25.61 29.78 -1.57
CA MET A 51 25.49 29.79 -3.03
C MET A 51 24.04 29.55 -3.43
N PRO A 52 23.42 30.39 -4.27
CA PRO A 52 22.08 30.13 -4.77
C PRO A 52 22.09 28.86 -5.64
N LEU A 53 21.10 28.01 -5.43
CA LEU A 53 20.75 26.89 -6.29
C LEU A 53 19.55 27.31 -7.14
N ASP A 54 19.37 26.65 -8.28
CA ASP A 54 18.19 26.81 -9.12
C ASP A 54 16.98 26.18 -8.39
N PRO A 55 15.77 26.79 -8.38
CA PRO A 55 14.54 26.26 -7.79
C PRO A 55 14.20 24.83 -8.19
N SER A 56 14.84 23.89 -7.50
CA SER A 56 14.71 22.46 -7.69
C SER A 56 15.04 21.77 -6.39
N TYR A 57 14.28 20.74 -6.06
CA TYR A 57 14.34 20.07 -4.75
C TYR A 57 15.68 19.36 -4.61
N GLY A 58 16.62 19.94 -3.85
CA GLY A 58 17.83 19.26 -3.42
C GLY A 58 17.51 18.27 -2.30
N TYR A 59 17.58 16.96 -2.56
CA TYR A 59 17.22 15.92 -1.58
C TYR A 59 18.41 15.42 -0.77
N ASP A 60 19.60 15.34 -1.36
CA ASP A 60 20.81 14.84 -0.71
C ASP A 60 22.08 15.53 -1.22
N ILE A 61 23.10 15.61 -0.37
CA ILE A 61 24.38 16.28 -0.65
C ILE A 61 25.52 15.34 -0.28
N THR A 62 26.43 15.14 -1.21
CA THR A 62 27.60 14.29 -1.01
C THR A 62 28.88 15.00 -1.45
N PHE A 63 29.94 14.85 -0.67
CA PHE A 63 31.27 15.24 -1.12
C PHE A 63 31.84 14.23 -2.11
N VAL A 64 32.19 14.69 -3.31
CA VAL A 64 33.00 13.92 -4.25
C VAL A 64 34.47 14.01 -3.84
N ASP A 65 34.91 15.23 -3.50
CA ASP A 65 36.24 15.52 -2.97
C ASP A 65 36.20 16.78 -2.05
N GLU A 66 37.35 17.28 -1.61
CA GLU A 66 37.45 18.45 -0.72
C GLU A 66 36.89 19.77 -1.29
N ASN A 67 36.79 19.89 -2.60
CA ASN A 67 36.36 21.08 -3.34
C ASN A 67 35.12 20.83 -4.21
N THR A 68 34.58 19.61 -4.24
CA THR A 68 33.48 19.23 -5.13
C THR A 68 32.37 18.52 -4.37
N VAL A 69 31.13 18.97 -4.56
CA VAL A 69 29.93 18.28 -4.06
C VAL A 69 29.01 17.87 -5.19
N ALA A 70 28.39 16.71 -5.02
CA ALA A 70 27.26 16.24 -5.81
C ALA A 70 25.97 16.53 -5.04
N ILE A 71 25.02 17.19 -5.69
CA ILE A 71 23.68 17.47 -5.13
C ILE A 71 22.67 16.77 -6.02
N THR A 72 21.85 15.90 -5.44
CA THR A 72 20.73 15.29 -6.17
C THR A 72 19.59 16.30 -6.24
N SER A 73 19.26 16.78 -7.43
CA SER A 73 18.15 17.70 -7.67
C SER A 73 16.98 16.97 -8.34
N GLY A 74 15.77 17.19 -7.82
CA GLY A 74 14.53 16.80 -8.48
C GLY A 74 13.77 18.03 -8.94
N HIS A 75 13.57 18.20 -10.24
CA HIS A 75 12.75 19.28 -10.78
C HIS A 75 11.30 18.81 -10.95
N LEU A 76 10.31 19.67 -10.65
CA LEU A 76 8.87 19.43 -10.93
C LEU A 76 8.54 19.18 -12.41
N SER A 77 9.50 19.40 -13.31
CA SER A 77 9.33 19.32 -14.76
C SER A 77 9.83 18.00 -15.36
N MET A 78 9.93 16.93 -14.56
CA MET A 78 10.34 15.57 -14.99
C MET A 78 11.81 15.46 -15.43
N LYS A 79 12.72 16.13 -14.73
CA LYS A 79 14.16 15.85 -14.85
C LYS A 79 14.76 15.74 -13.46
N THR A 80 15.07 14.53 -13.06
CA THR A 80 15.97 14.24 -11.93
C THR A 80 17.40 14.28 -12.44
N GLY A 81 18.32 14.84 -11.66
CA GLY A 81 19.72 14.90 -12.03
C GLY A 81 20.65 15.13 -10.86
N ILE A 82 21.94 15.13 -11.15
CA ILE A 82 22.99 15.38 -10.17
C ILE A 82 23.77 16.60 -10.61
N ASP A 83 23.69 17.65 -9.81
CA ASP A 83 24.52 18.84 -9.95
C ASP A 83 25.88 18.60 -9.31
N ILE A 84 26.94 18.66 -10.12
CA ILE A 84 28.32 18.62 -9.62
C ILE A 84 28.82 20.05 -9.49
N ILE A 85 29.14 20.47 -8.27
CA ILE A 85 29.43 21.88 -7.95
C ILE A 85 30.83 21.98 -7.35
N ASN A 86 31.65 22.87 -7.93
CA ASN A 86 32.91 23.26 -7.34
C ASN A 86 32.65 24.29 -6.23
N ILE A 87 32.84 23.88 -4.99
CA ILE A 87 32.70 24.70 -3.80
C ILE A 87 33.65 25.88 -3.83
N LYS A 88 34.91 25.64 -4.18
CA LYS A 88 35.98 26.64 -4.10
C LYS A 88 35.75 27.79 -5.08
N ASN A 89 35.30 27.46 -6.29
CA ASN A 89 35.09 28.42 -7.38
C ASN A 89 33.63 28.88 -7.50
N ARG A 90 32.70 28.32 -6.71
CA ARG A 90 31.25 28.61 -6.71
C ARG A 90 30.62 28.46 -8.09
N SER A 91 30.98 27.39 -8.77
CA SER A 91 30.56 27.13 -10.15
C SER A 91 30.04 25.71 -10.30
N LYS A 92 28.89 25.57 -10.97
CA LYS A 92 28.42 24.26 -11.45
C LYS A 92 29.40 23.74 -12.49
N ILE A 93 30.01 22.58 -12.22
CA ILE A 93 30.96 21.90 -13.08
C ILE A 93 30.21 21.12 -14.15
N ASN A 94 29.20 20.34 -13.73
CA ASN A 94 28.48 19.43 -14.61
C ASN A 94 27.05 19.18 -14.13
N PHE A 95 26.21 18.65 -15.01
CA PHE A 95 24.88 18.13 -14.69
C PHE A 95 24.74 16.74 -15.30
N ILE A 96 24.52 15.74 -14.44
CA ILE A 96 24.23 14.38 -14.88
C ILE A 96 22.72 14.22 -14.92
N ASN A 97 22.16 14.04 -16.11
CA ASN A 97 20.74 13.79 -16.26
C ASN A 97 20.44 12.34 -15.87
N LEU A 98 19.53 12.13 -14.92
CA LEU A 98 19.11 10.82 -14.48
C LEU A 98 17.74 10.49 -15.10
N PRO A 99 17.41 9.19 -15.30
CA PRO A 99 16.05 8.80 -15.60
C PRO A 99 15.08 9.29 -14.50
N ASP A 100 13.81 9.47 -14.82
CA ASP A 100 12.79 9.91 -13.86
C ASP A 100 12.81 9.07 -12.58
N ARG A 101 12.59 9.71 -11.42
CA ARG A 101 12.49 9.07 -10.09
C ARG A 101 13.72 8.29 -9.65
N THR A 102 14.89 8.82 -10.01
CA THR A 102 16.16 8.28 -9.54
C THR A 102 16.62 8.97 -8.25
N TYR A 103 17.01 8.19 -7.25
CA TYR A 103 17.53 8.64 -5.96
C TYR A 103 19.01 8.28 -5.83
N GLY A 104 19.84 9.23 -5.42
CA GLY A 104 21.25 8.99 -5.12
C GLY A 104 21.45 8.68 -3.64
N VAL A 105 22.34 7.74 -3.33
CA VAL A 105 22.88 7.49 -1.99
C VAL A 105 24.39 7.43 -2.11
N SER A 106 25.12 8.16 -1.27
CA SER A 106 26.58 8.04 -1.24
C SER A 106 27.06 7.03 -0.22
N ILE A 107 28.08 6.27 -0.63
CA ILE A 107 28.90 5.48 0.27
C ILE A 107 30.38 5.83 0.02
N GLY A 108 30.95 6.67 0.88
CA GLY A 108 32.35 7.09 0.76
C GLY A 108 32.59 8.05 -0.41
N GLN A 109 33.50 7.70 -1.33
CA GLN A 109 33.77 8.47 -2.56
C GLN A 109 32.94 8.00 -3.76
N GLN A 110 32.06 7.02 -3.57
CA GLN A 110 31.20 6.49 -4.62
C GLN A 110 29.80 7.06 -4.49
N LEU A 111 29.23 7.43 -5.63
CA LEU A 111 27.84 7.80 -5.76
C LEU A 111 27.07 6.60 -6.30
N LEU A 112 26.21 6.01 -5.47
CA LEU A 112 25.30 4.97 -5.89
C LEU A 112 23.99 5.63 -6.29
N VAL A 113 23.44 5.18 -7.40
CA VAL A 113 22.26 5.77 -8.01
C VAL A 113 21.25 4.65 -8.19
N SER A 114 20.05 4.80 -7.60
CA SER A 114 18.98 3.80 -7.62
C SER A 114 17.73 4.37 -8.28
N ASN A 115 17.06 3.58 -9.12
CA ASN A 115 15.83 3.98 -9.81
C ASN A 115 14.62 3.24 -9.20
N GLU A 116 13.51 3.94 -8.97
CA GLU A 116 12.27 3.34 -8.43
C GLU A 116 11.65 2.28 -9.35
N ASP A 117 11.85 2.37 -10.66
CA ASP A 117 11.12 1.56 -11.64
C ASP A 117 11.96 0.40 -12.25
N GLN A 118 13.27 0.29 -11.95
CA GLN A 118 14.15 -0.83 -12.36
C GLN A 118 15.26 -1.11 -11.34
N GLU A 119 15.61 -2.39 -11.11
CA GLU A 119 16.86 -2.80 -10.42
C GLU A 119 18.07 -2.42 -11.31
N TYR A 120 18.46 -1.16 -11.28
CA TYR A 120 19.68 -0.66 -11.92
C TYR A 120 20.67 -0.21 -10.84
N ASP A 121 21.63 -1.07 -10.50
CA ASP A 121 22.76 -0.72 -9.64
C ASP A 121 23.95 -0.30 -10.52
N GLY A 122 24.02 0.99 -10.84
CA GLY A 122 25.15 1.58 -11.55
C GLY A 122 26.15 2.24 -10.60
N ILE A 123 27.42 1.85 -10.66
CA ILE A 123 28.52 2.58 -10.00
C ILE A 123 29.05 3.63 -10.99
N ILE A 124 29.03 4.91 -10.60
CA ILE A 124 29.74 5.96 -11.33
C ILE A 124 31.14 6.08 -10.70
N GLU A 125 32.17 5.56 -11.38
CA GLU A 125 33.57 5.72 -10.97
C GLU A 125 34.26 6.84 -11.76
N GLY A 126 35.00 7.71 -11.04
CA GLY A 126 36.15 8.48 -11.52
C GLY A 126 35.94 9.43 -12.70
N VAL A 127 35.69 10.71 -12.40
CA VAL A 127 35.99 11.81 -13.34
C VAL A 127 37.45 12.22 -13.14
N GLU A 128 38.37 11.53 -13.80
CA GLU A 128 39.75 12.03 -13.97
C GLU A 128 39.91 12.55 -15.40
N ASP A 129 40.41 13.79 -15.51
CA ASP A 129 40.82 14.51 -16.71
C ASP A 129 39.75 14.90 -17.75
N ALA A 130 39.08 16.03 -17.50
CA ALA A 130 38.43 16.81 -18.54
C ALA A 130 39.33 17.98 -19.00
N SER A 131 40.11 17.77 -20.06
CA SER A 131 40.78 18.84 -20.81
C SER A 131 40.07 19.13 -22.14
N VAL A 132 39.41 20.29 -22.22
CA VAL A 132 39.38 21.30 -23.31
C VAL A 132 39.24 20.86 -24.79
N GLU A 133 38.08 21.22 -25.39
CA GLU A 133 37.76 21.58 -26.82
C GLU A 133 37.87 20.50 -27.95
N GLN A 134 37.16 20.49 -29.10
CA GLN A 134 36.04 21.22 -29.74
C GLN A 134 35.57 20.41 -30.98
N HIS A 135 34.28 20.58 -31.36
CA HIS A 135 33.63 20.49 -32.69
C HIS A 135 33.82 19.36 -33.74
N THR A 136 32.66 18.81 -34.12
CA THR A 136 32.13 18.19 -35.36
C THR A 136 32.93 18.26 -36.68
N LEU A 137 33.13 17.11 -37.37
CA LEU A 137 32.93 16.91 -38.84
C LEU A 137 33.22 15.45 -39.32
N VAL A 138 32.24 14.86 -40.02
CA VAL A 138 32.24 14.02 -41.27
C VAL A 138 33.34 12.97 -41.56
N HIS A 139 32.87 11.77 -41.95
CA HIS A 139 33.48 10.67 -42.75
C HIS A 139 34.89 10.85 -43.35
N ASN A 140 35.77 9.84 -43.17
CA ASN A 140 36.25 8.96 -44.26
C ASN A 140 37.24 7.87 -43.76
N ASP A 141 37.36 6.85 -44.62
CA ASP A 141 38.13 5.60 -44.52
C ASP A 141 39.65 5.70 -44.30
N ASP A 142 40.18 4.52 -43.91
CA ASP A 142 41.45 3.91 -44.29
C ASP A 142 42.78 4.21 -43.53
N LYS A 143 43.30 3.09 -42.98
CA LYS A 143 44.70 2.59 -42.95
C LYS A 143 45.71 3.01 -41.85
N ASP A 144 46.17 1.93 -41.18
CA ASP A 144 47.54 1.52 -40.86
C ASP A 144 48.53 2.53 -40.25
N LEU A 145 49.01 2.24 -39.02
CA LEU A 145 50.40 1.78 -38.78
C LEU A 145 50.73 1.64 -37.27
N GLU A 146 51.15 0.41 -36.94
CA GLU A 146 52.27 -0.01 -36.07
C GLU A 146 52.79 0.88 -34.93
N GLY A 147 52.97 0.25 -33.75
CA GLY A 147 54.27 0.31 -33.09
C GLY A 147 54.30 0.22 -31.57
N ILE A 148 54.93 -0.87 -31.10
CA ILE A 148 55.81 -0.94 -29.90
C ILE A 148 55.13 -1.19 -28.54
N ILE A 149 55.12 -2.46 -28.09
CA ILE A 149 55.51 -2.84 -26.72
C ILE A 149 56.34 -4.12 -26.77
N ASP A 150 57.53 -4.05 -26.17
CA ASP A 150 58.54 -5.09 -25.99
C ASP A 150 58.50 -5.61 -24.54
N GLY A 151 58.64 -6.93 -24.35
CA GLY A 151 59.28 -7.61 -23.21
C GLY A 151 58.54 -7.74 -21.86
N VAL A 152 58.12 -8.95 -21.40
CA VAL A 152 58.91 -10.03 -20.71
C VAL A 152 59.07 -9.75 -19.20
N GLU A 153 58.80 -10.62 -18.20
CA GLU A 153 58.59 -12.08 -18.09
C GLU A 153 58.04 -12.45 -16.68
N ASP A 154 57.38 -13.62 -16.62
CA ASP A 154 57.41 -14.69 -15.60
C ASP A 154 57.00 -14.51 -14.12
N ALA A 155 55.97 -15.29 -13.75
CA ALA A 155 56.09 -16.27 -12.65
C ALA A 155 55.08 -17.45 -12.81
N PHE A 156 55.63 -18.64 -13.10
CA PHE A 156 54.98 -19.96 -13.03
C PHE A 156 54.82 -20.45 -11.58
N ILE A 157 53.71 -21.13 -11.24
CA ILE A 157 53.69 -22.41 -10.50
C ILE A 157 52.50 -23.28 -10.96
N LYS A 158 52.82 -24.53 -11.31
CA LYS A 158 51.94 -25.67 -11.67
C LYS A 158 51.21 -26.26 -10.45
N HIS A 159 50.05 -26.88 -10.68
CA HIS A 159 49.80 -28.25 -10.21
C HIS A 159 48.77 -29.00 -11.08
N ASP A 160 49.04 -30.30 -11.24
CA ASP A 160 48.44 -31.25 -12.18
C ASP A 160 47.04 -31.80 -11.81
N SER A 161 46.28 -32.06 -12.89
CA SER A 161 45.10 -32.91 -13.19
C SER A 161 45.05 -34.32 -12.50
N PRO A 162 43.97 -35.17 -12.60
CA PRO A 162 43.09 -35.32 -13.77
C PRO A 162 41.60 -35.81 -13.65
N VAL A 163 40.80 -35.38 -14.64
CA VAL A 163 39.91 -36.13 -15.58
C VAL A 163 38.69 -36.93 -15.07
N SER A 164 37.49 -36.56 -15.58
CA SER A 164 36.68 -37.40 -16.50
C SER A 164 35.57 -36.61 -17.23
N ASN A 165 35.53 -36.76 -18.56
CA ASN A 165 34.50 -36.31 -19.53
C ASN A 165 33.17 -37.06 -19.31
N GLU A 166 31.98 -36.54 -19.61
CA GLU A 166 31.20 -36.49 -20.88
C GLU A 166 29.81 -35.92 -20.42
N ASP A 167 28.97 -35.18 -21.15
CA ASP A 167 28.63 -35.17 -22.56
C ASP A 167 27.89 -33.86 -22.93
N LYS A 168 27.79 -33.64 -24.24
CA LYS A 168 27.14 -32.51 -24.91
C LYS A 168 25.62 -32.64 -24.89
N ASP A 169 24.90 -31.51 -24.88
CA ASP A 169 23.95 -31.22 -25.98
C ASP A 169 23.52 -29.75 -26.01
N GLN A 170 23.56 -29.24 -27.24
CA GLN A 170 23.17 -27.90 -27.65
C GLN A 170 21.67 -27.91 -27.99
N ASN A 171 20.95 -26.83 -27.67
CA ASN A 171 19.79 -26.38 -28.45
C ASN A 171 19.54 -24.90 -28.17
N GLY A 172 20.12 -24.05 -29.01
CA GLY A 172 19.71 -22.66 -29.16
C GLY A 172 18.57 -22.58 -30.16
N ILE A 173 17.44 -22.01 -29.75
CA ILE A 173 16.36 -21.62 -30.66
C ILE A 173 16.44 -20.11 -30.85
N VAL A 174 16.75 -19.75 -32.09
CA VAL A 174 16.61 -18.42 -32.66
C VAL A 174 15.16 -18.28 -33.12
N CYS A 175 14.44 -17.25 -32.66
CA CYS A 175 13.23 -16.78 -33.32
C CYS A 175 13.35 -15.29 -33.65
N SER A 176 13.18 -15.02 -34.93
CA SER A 176 13.19 -13.75 -35.62
C SER A 176 12.03 -12.84 -35.22
N VAL A 177 12.32 -11.53 -35.23
CA VAL A 177 11.36 -10.44 -35.18
C VAL A 177 10.72 -10.29 -36.56
N GLU A 178 9.40 -10.38 -36.64
CA GLU A 178 8.63 -9.92 -37.81
C GLU A 178 7.77 -8.71 -37.42
N ASP A 179 7.84 -7.71 -38.29
CA ASP A 179 7.08 -6.47 -38.30
C ASP A 179 5.57 -6.73 -38.32
N VAL A 180 4.82 -6.00 -37.48
CA VAL A 180 3.37 -5.85 -37.65
C VAL A 180 2.99 -4.38 -37.67
N SER A 181 2.33 -4.04 -38.77
CA SER A 181 1.84 -2.74 -39.21
C SER A 181 0.72 -2.15 -38.36
N ILE A 182 0.74 -0.82 -38.27
CA ILE A 182 -0.27 0.06 -37.68
C ILE A 182 -1.46 0.21 -38.65
N GLU A 183 -2.69 -0.09 -38.21
CA GLU A 183 -3.91 0.44 -38.84
C GLU A 183 -4.97 0.89 -37.81
N GLN A 184 -5.30 2.19 -37.94
CA GLN A 184 -6.61 2.85 -37.93
C GLN A 184 -7.53 2.80 -36.70
N LEU A 185 -7.62 4.00 -36.09
CA LEU A 185 -8.61 4.47 -35.12
C LEU A 185 -9.98 4.76 -35.78
N PHE A 186 -11.07 4.43 -35.10
CA PHE A 186 -12.40 5.05 -35.28
C PHE A 186 -12.82 5.76 -33.99
N PRO A 187 -13.47 6.94 -34.05
CA PRO A 187 -13.90 7.67 -32.86
C PRO A 187 -15.29 7.20 -32.40
N ILE A 188 -15.46 7.04 -31.08
CA ILE A 188 -16.79 6.95 -30.46
C ILE A 188 -17.08 8.29 -29.80
N SER A 189 -18.24 8.84 -30.14
CA SER A 189 -18.81 10.10 -29.67
C SER A 189 -19.26 10.02 -28.21
N ASN A 190 -18.91 11.05 -27.43
CA ASN A 190 -19.55 11.37 -26.17
C ASN A 190 -20.73 12.30 -26.43
N ASP A 191 -21.90 11.96 -25.89
CA ASP A 191 -22.94 12.92 -25.48
C ASP A 191 -23.95 12.17 -24.59
N GLU A 192 -24.05 12.55 -23.32
CA GLU A 192 -25.35 12.86 -22.68
C GLU A 192 -25.14 13.44 -21.26
N LEU A 193 -25.67 14.65 -21.09
CA LEU A 193 -25.77 15.47 -19.89
C LEU A 193 -26.99 15.07 -19.05
N TYR A 194 -26.91 15.19 -17.72
CA TYR A 194 -27.96 15.73 -16.83
C TYR A 194 -27.44 15.89 -15.37
N PRO A 195 -28.09 16.68 -14.49
CA PRO A 195 -27.43 17.79 -13.80
C PRO A 195 -27.46 17.74 -12.26
N ASP A 196 -26.64 18.62 -11.68
CA ASP A 196 -26.73 19.31 -10.38
C ASP A 196 -27.10 18.55 -9.09
N GLY A 197 -26.15 18.55 -8.15
CA GLY A 197 -26.45 18.31 -6.73
C GLY A 197 -25.24 18.25 -5.79
N ILE A 198 -24.71 19.42 -5.41
CA ILE A 198 -23.88 19.71 -4.22
C ILE A 198 -22.41 19.23 -4.27
N ILE A 199 -21.53 20.20 -4.46
CA ILE A 199 -20.07 20.12 -4.44
C ILE A 199 -19.59 20.23 -2.99
N ASP A 200 -18.77 19.29 -2.54
CA ASP A 200 -17.74 19.55 -1.53
C ASP A 200 -16.41 19.12 -2.14
N GLY A 201 -15.48 20.08 -2.23
CA GLY A 201 -14.32 20.00 -3.11
C GLY A 201 -13.16 19.25 -2.51
N ILE A 202 -12.67 18.23 -3.23
CA ILE A 202 -11.25 17.83 -3.21
C ILE A 202 -10.88 17.50 -4.66
N GLY A 203 -10.07 18.37 -5.25
CA GLY A 203 -9.36 18.10 -6.49
C GLY A 203 -8.11 17.28 -6.17
N ASP A 204 -7.95 16.16 -6.86
CA ASP A 204 -6.76 15.80 -7.63
C ASP A 204 -6.98 14.41 -8.24
N VAL A 205 -7.17 14.40 -9.55
CA VAL A 205 -7.29 13.18 -10.37
C VAL A 205 -5.91 12.85 -10.90
N TYR A 206 -5.26 11.83 -10.34
CA TYR A 206 -4.18 11.13 -11.02
C TYR A 206 -4.73 9.85 -11.63
N GLY A 207 -5.01 9.92 -12.93
CA GLY A 207 -5.26 8.76 -13.76
C GLY A 207 -3.94 8.17 -14.25
N ALA A 208 -3.69 6.91 -13.89
CA ALA A 208 -2.81 6.04 -14.66
C ALA A 208 -3.56 4.72 -14.87
N GLN A 209 -4.17 4.59 -16.04
CA GLN A 209 -4.72 3.34 -16.55
C GLN A 209 -3.58 2.52 -17.12
N HIS A 210 -3.35 1.32 -16.58
CA HIS A 210 -2.88 0.17 -17.35
C HIS A 210 -3.45 -1.09 -16.69
N SER A 211 -4.62 -1.51 -17.16
CA SER A 211 -5.18 -2.82 -16.83
C SER A 211 -4.46 -3.88 -17.65
N LEU A 212 -3.62 -4.70 -17.00
CA LEU A 212 -3.23 -6.00 -17.53
C LEU A 212 -4.47 -6.90 -17.48
N VAL A 213 -5.09 -7.13 -18.63
CA VAL A 213 -6.11 -8.17 -18.80
C VAL A 213 -5.40 -9.51 -18.80
N TYR A 214 -5.41 -10.21 -17.67
CA TYR A 214 -5.23 -11.66 -17.69
C TYR A 214 -6.51 -12.27 -18.24
N LYS A 215 -6.42 -12.85 -19.44
CA LYS A 215 -7.34 -13.90 -19.88
C LYS A 215 -6.96 -15.15 -19.10
N ASP A 216 -7.76 -15.48 -18.09
CA ASP A 216 -7.82 -16.84 -17.58
C ASP A 216 -8.78 -17.62 -18.50
N ASP A 217 -8.19 -18.24 -19.52
CA ASP A 217 -8.75 -19.43 -20.18
C ASP A 217 -8.28 -20.64 -19.35
N ASP A 218 -9.19 -21.27 -18.59
CA ASP A 218 -9.37 -22.74 -18.58
C ASP A 218 -10.32 -23.23 -17.45
N ASP A 219 -11.18 -24.16 -17.88
CA ASP A 219 -11.76 -25.29 -17.14
C ASP A 219 -12.79 -25.08 -16.02
N PHE A 220 -14.06 -25.07 -16.45
CA PHE A 220 -15.11 -25.84 -15.77
C PHE A 220 -15.66 -26.92 -16.73
N LYS A 221 -15.07 -28.12 -16.66
CA LYS A 221 -15.74 -29.38 -17.05
C LYS A 221 -16.21 -30.07 -15.78
N GLU A 222 -17.50 -29.91 -15.46
CA GLU A 222 -18.27 -30.91 -14.71
C GLU A 222 -19.76 -30.53 -14.77
N VAL A 223 -20.44 -30.94 -15.85
CA VAL A 223 -21.81 -31.53 -15.86
C VAL A 223 -21.96 -32.25 -17.22
N GLU A 224 -21.36 -33.43 -17.35
CA GLU A 224 -21.78 -34.41 -18.35
C GLU A 224 -22.57 -35.49 -17.61
N GLU A 225 -23.90 -35.42 -17.71
CA GLU A 225 -24.86 -36.54 -17.60
C GLU A 225 -26.25 -35.93 -17.51
N ILE A 226 -26.89 -35.62 -18.64
CA ILE A 226 -28.25 -36.06 -19.03
C ILE A 226 -28.38 -35.78 -20.54
N THR A 227 -27.82 -36.64 -21.38
CA THR A 227 -28.23 -36.73 -22.79
C THR A 227 -28.33 -38.20 -23.18
N GLU A 228 -29.48 -38.81 -22.91
CA GLU A 228 -29.88 -40.04 -23.59
C GLU A 228 -31.40 -40.09 -23.71
N CYS A 229 -31.85 -40.60 -24.86
CA CYS A 229 -33.24 -40.73 -25.33
C CYS A 229 -33.85 -39.45 -25.93
N VAL A 230 -33.74 -39.25 -27.24
CA VAL A 230 -34.72 -39.73 -28.25
C VAL A 230 -34.14 -39.48 -29.66
N GLU A 231 -33.56 -40.51 -30.27
CA GLU A 231 -33.60 -40.68 -31.72
C GLU A 231 -34.17 -42.07 -31.97
N GLU A 232 -35.38 -42.16 -32.53
CA GLU A 232 -35.70 -43.15 -33.55
C GLU A 232 -37.07 -42.88 -34.21
N GLN A 233 -36.99 -42.67 -35.53
CA GLN A 233 -37.95 -43.03 -36.58
C GLN A 233 -39.25 -42.22 -36.74
N THR A 234 -39.22 -41.28 -37.68
CA THR A 234 -40.36 -40.95 -38.53
C THR A 234 -40.28 -41.76 -39.84
N SER A 235 -41.23 -42.66 -40.07
CA SER A 235 -41.54 -43.14 -41.41
C SER A 235 -43.04 -43.42 -41.58
N PHE A 236 -43.55 -42.89 -42.70
CA PHE A 236 -44.82 -43.14 -43.40
C PHE A 236 -46.17 -42.66 -42.82
N ALA A 237 -46.83 -41.88 -43.70
CA ALA A 237 -48.25 -41.58 -43.93
C ALA A 237 -49.26 -42.63 -43.40
N SER A 238 -50.54 -42.34 -43.11
CA SER A 238 -51.53 -41.47 -43.77
C SER A 238 -52.81 -41.42 -42.92
N GLU A 239 -53.59 -40.35 -43.10
CA GLU A 239 -55.07 -40.26 -42.95
C GLU A 239 -55.73 -40.46 -41.56
N ASP A 240 -56.59 -39.49 -41.25
CA ASP A 240 -57.73 -39.51 -40.33
C ASP A 240 -57.47 -39.71 -38.82
N ASP A 241 -57.54 -38.63 -38.04
CA ASP A 241 -58.61 -38.44 -37.04
C ASP A 241 -58.36 -37.23 -36.14
N GLU A 242 -59.32 -36.30 -36.19
CA GLU A 242 -59.33 -35.00 -35.52
C GLU A 242 -59.76 -35.07 -34.03
N GLU A 243 -59.49 -36.18 -33.33
CA GLU A 243 -60.03 -36.42 -31.97
C GLU A 243 -58.97 -36.84 -30.92
N ARG A 244 -57.72 -36.39 -31.09
CA ARG A 244 -56.63 -36.63 -30.10
C ARG A 244 -55.85 -35.40 -29.65
N LYS A 245 -56.40 -34.21 -29.82
CA LYS A 245 -55.77 -32.93 -29.40
C LYS A 245 -56.07 -32.49 -27.96
N GLY A 246 -56.90 -33.20 -27.21
CA GLY A 246 -57.30 -32.81 -25.84
C GLY A 246 -56.62 -33.56 -24.69
N LYS A 247 -55.74 -34.53 -24.98
CA LYS A 247 -55.13 -35.40 -23.94
C LYS A 247 -53.60 -35.34 -23.87
N ASN A 248 -52.91 -34.80 -24.88
CA ASN A 248 -51.45 -34.67 -24.85
C ASN A 248 -51.02 -33.37 -24.13
N ASP A 249 -51.75 -32.27 -24.29
CA ASP A 249 -51.47 -31.00 -23.61
C ASP A 249 -51.52 -31.14 -22.07
N ALA A 250 -52.43 -31.97 -21.55
CA ALA A 250 -52.54 -32.20 -20.10
C ALA A 250 -51.40 -33.06 -19.51
N ILE A 251 -50.73 -33.89 -20.32
CA ILE A 251 -49.63 -34.74 -19.88
C ILE A 251 -48.31 -33.97 -19.92
N GLU A 252 -48.11 -33.11 -20.92
CA GLU A 252 -46.95 -32.21 -20.97
C GLU A 252 -46.99 -31.17 -19.83
N ASP A 253 -48.16 -30.57 -19.56
CA ASP A 253 -48.32 -29.60 -18.46
C ASP A 253 -48.07 -30.23 -17.07
N MET A 254 -48.51 -31.47 -16.84
CA MET A 254 -48.23 -32.16 -15.57
C MET A 254 -46.75 -32.50 -15.40
N SER A 255 -46.03 -32.82 -16.48
CA SER A 255 -44.58 -33.12 -16.41
C SER A 255 -43.76 -31.85 -16.15
N LEU A 256 -44.11 -30.74 -16.80
CA LEU A 256 -43.52 -29.42 -16.60
C LEU A 256 -43.76 -28.92 -15.17
N THR A 257 -45.00 -29.04 -14.68
CA THR A 257 -45.35 -28.64 -13.31
C THR A 257 -44.61 -29.47 -12.27
N THR A 258 -44.44 -30.78 -12.51
CA THR A 258 -43.69 -31.67 -11.61
C THR A 258 -42.20 -31.33 -11.59
N ASN A 259 -41.62 -30.97 -12.73
CA ASN A 259 -40.21 -30.57 -12.83
C ASN A 259 -39.96 -29.19 -12.23
N ILE A 260 -40.87 -28.23 -12.40
CA ILE A 260 -40.82 -26.92 -11.73
C ILE A 260 -40.90 -27.10 -10.21
N ASN A 261 -41.81 -27.95 -9.70
CA ASN A 261 -41.93 -28.21 -8.28
C ASN A 261 -40.69 -28.92 -7.72
N LYS A 262 -40.07 -29.86 -8.45
CA LYS A 262 -38.81 -30.50 -8.04
C LYS A 262 -37.63 -29.53 -8.03
N MET A 263 -37.55 -28.62 -9.02
CA MET A 263 -36.53 -27.57 -9.06
C MET A 263 -36.73 -26.56 -7.93
N GLN A 264 -37.96 -26.10 -7.68
CA GLN A 264 -38.28 -25.23 -6.56
C GLN A 264 -37.93 -25.90 -5.22
N THR A 265 -38.25 -27.19 -5.05
CA THR A 265 -37.91 -27.93 -3.82
C THR A 265 -36.39 -28.06 -3.64
N LYS A 266 -35.62 -28.26 -4.73
CA LYS A 266 -34.15 -28.26 -4.69
C LYS A 266 -33.58 -26.87 -4.36
N VAL A 267 -34.12 -25.79 -4.94
CA VAL A 267 -33.72 -24.41 -4.62
C VAL A 267 -34.00 -24.09 -3.15
N THR A 268 -35.17 -24.46 -2.64
CA THR A 268 -35.51 -24.30 -1.22
C THR A 268 -34.66 -25.18 -0.29
N GLN A 269 -34.19 -26.34 -0.74
CA GLN A 269 -33.25 -27.17 0.03
C GLN A 269 -31.84 -26.59 0.03
N VAL A 270 -31.35 -26.04 -1.09
CA VAL A 270 -30.03 -25.39 -1.20
C VAL A 270 -30.01 -24.12 -0.34
N GLU A 271 -31.08 -23.34 -0.30
CA GLU A 271 -31.23 -22.17 0.59
C GLU A 271 -31.27 -22.57 2.07
N LYS A 272 -31.80 -23.76 2.42
CA LYS A 272 -31.83 -24.27 3.80
C LYS A 272 -30.49 -24.80 4.33
N THR A 273 -29.52 -25.04 3.45
CA THR A 273 -28.16 -25.47 3.84
C THR A 273 -27.12 -24.35 3.85
N SER A 274 -27.49 -23.11 3.51
CA SER A 274 -26.60 -21.97 3.71
C SER A 274 -26.63 -21.59 5.19
N ASN A 275 -25.70 -22.16 5.96
CA ASN A 275 -25.36 -21.72 7.34
C ASN A 275 -24.82 -20.29 7.30
N ARG A 276 -25.65 -19.31 6.92
CA ARG A 276 -25.29 -17.89 6.98
C ARG A 276 -25.17 -17.51 8.43
N VAL A 277 -24.04 -16.91 8.78
CA VAL A 277 -23.79 -16.33 10.09
C VAL A 277 -24.91 -15.31 10.38
N GLN A 278 -25.71 -15.57 11.42
CA GLN A 278 -26.79 -14.66 11.83
C GLN A 278 -26.30 -13.77 12.98
N LEU A 279 -26.27 -12.45 12.73
CA LEU A 279 -26.00 -11.45 13.75
C LEU A 279 -27.31 -10.85 14.26
N ILE A 280 -27.39 -10.67 15.57
CA ILE A 280 -28.51 -10.01 16.25
C ILE A 280 -27.96 -8.77 16.95
N GLN A 281 -28.51 -7.60 16.62
CA GLN A 281 -28.22 -6.36 17.34
C GLN A 281 -28.78 -6.48 18.76
N GLN A 282 -27.90 -6.46 19.76
CA GLN A 282 -28.28 -6.51 21.17
C GLN A 282 -28.48 -5.12 21.73
N LYS A 283 -27.66 -4.17 21.29
CA LYS A 283 -27.59 -2.85 21.91
C LYS A 283 -27.15 -1.77 20.94
N GLU A 284 -27.73 -0.60 21.12
CA GLU A 284 -27.28 0.66 20.55
C GLU A 284 -26.65 1.51 21.66
N ILE A 285 -25.49 2.10 21.37
CA ILE A 285 -24.64 2.86 22.30
C ILE A 285 -24.47 4.26 21.75
N THR A 286 -25.00 5.26 22.47
CA THR A 286 -24.75 6.67 22.12
C THR A 286 -23.37 7.08 22.58
N THR A 287 -22.47 7.30 21.62
CA THR A 287 -21.09 7.70 21.91
C THR A 287 -21.02 9.17 22.34
N GLY A 288 -21.89 10.02 21.78
CA GLY A 288 -21.83 11.47 21.94
C GLY A 288 -20.57 12.11 21.35
N GLY A 289 -19.81 11.35 20.55
CA GLY A 289 -18.67 11.85 19.80
C GLY A 289 -19.12 12.51 18.50
N LYS A 290 -18.27 13.38 17.96
CA LYS A 290 -18.55 14.07 16.69
C LYS A 290 -18.14 13.22 15.50
N GLU A 291 -16.98 12.59 15.59
CA GLU A 291 -16.43 11.77 14.52
C GLU A 291 -15.65 10.57 15.07
N ILE A 292 -16.33 9.44 15.22
CA ILE A 292 -15.72 8.22 15.72
C ILE A 292 -14.91 7.56 14.61
N ARG A 293 -13.62 7.27 14.87
CA ARG A 293 -12.70 6.68 13.87
C ARG A 293 -12.11 5.32 14.28
N GLY A 294 -12.10 5.04 15.58
CA GLY A 294 -11.61 3.79 16.17
C GLY A 294 -12.52 3.35 17.32
N CYS A 295 -12.69 2.03 17.48
CA CYS A 295 -13.44 1.44 18.57
C CYS A 295 -12.78 0.14 19.06
N SER A 296 -12.87 -0.11 20.36
CA SER A 296 -12.42 -1.36 20.95
C SER A 296 -13.10 -1.57 22.31
N MET A 297 -12.82 -2.69 22.96
CA MET A 297 -13.36 -3.01 24.27
C MET A 297 -12.24 -3.47 25.21
N SER A 298 -12.24 -2.92 26.42
CA SER A 298 -11.31 -3.33 27.48
C SER A 298 -11.67 -4.71 28.03
N ILE A 299 -10.73 -5.33 28.75
CA ILE A 299 -10.96 -6.61 29.43
C ILE A 299 -12.14 -6.58 30.41
N ASP A 300 -12.37 -5.44 31.07
CA ASP A 300 -13.50 -5.22 31.98
C ASP A 300 -14.83 -4.94 31.26
N GLY A 301 -14.85 -4.99 29.93
CA GLY A 301 -16.05 -4.74 29.12
C GLY A 301 -16.41 -3.27 28.92
N ASN A 302 -15.53 -2.32 29.28
CA ASN A 302 -15.74 -0.92 28.91
C ASN A 302 -15.45 -0.75 27.41
N LEU A 303 -16.26 0.07 26.75
CA LEU A 303 -16.16 0.41 25.34
C LEU A 303 -15.31 1.68 25.21
N LEU A 304 -14.27 1.62 24.39
CA LEU A 304 -13.40 2.75 24.11
C LEU A 304 -13.58 3.19 22.66
N PHE A 305 -13.56 4.51 22.44
CA PHE A 305 -13.69 5.11 21.12
C PHE A 305 -12.73 6.29 20.96
N THR A 306 -12.13 6.46 19.78
CA THR A 306 -11.46 7.70 19.39
C THR A 306 -12.46 8.62 18.69
N ASP A 307 -12.52 9.89 19.14
CA ASP A 307 -13.33 10.96 18.57
C ASP A 307 -12.39 11.99 17.94
N TYR A 308 -12.25 11.89 16.62
CA TYR A 308 -11.30 12.62 15.78
C TYR A 308 -11.49 14.13 15.90
N GLU A 309 -12.69 14.64 15.58
CA GLU A 309 -12.98 16.08 15.56
C GLU A 309 -12.94 16.73 16.96
N SER A 310 -13.13 15.94 18.03
CA SER A 310 -13.09 16.45 19.40
C SER A 310 -11.74 16.27 20.08
N GLU A 311 -10.76 15.65 19.41
CA GLU A 311 -9.44 15.29 19.94
C GLU A 311 -9.54 14.58 21.30
N LYS A 312 -10.39 13.55 21.35
CA LYS A 312 -10.70 12.83 22.58
C LYS A 312 -10.73 11.33 22.39
N MET A 313 -10.46 10.61 23.46
CA MET A 313 -10.87 9.24 23.63
C MET A 313 -12.03 9.18 24.64
N LEU A 314 -13.06 8.42 24.30
CA LEU A 314 -14.27 8.22 25.10
C LEU A 314 -14.18 6.83 25.75
N ASN A 315 -14.41 6.76 27.06
CA ASN A 315 -14.53 5.51 27.80
C ASN A 315 -15.96 5.39 28.33
N ILE A 316 -16.71 4.43 27.79
CA ILE A 316 -18.12 4.20 28.04
C ILE A 316 -18.26 2.82 28.69
N ALA A 317 -18.98 2.73 29.81
CA ALA A 317 -19.26 1.46 30.46
C ALA A 317 -20.11 0.54 29.55
N ALA A 318 -20.09 -0.77 29.82
CA ALA A 318 -20.92 -1.74 29.09
C ALA A 318 -22.43 -1.39 29.11
N ASP A 319 -22.89 -0.71 30.16
CA ASP A 319 -24.27 -0.22 30.29
C ASP A 319 -24.58 1.01 29.41
N GLY A 320 -23.59 1.58 28.73
CA GLY A 320 -23.74 2.76 27.85
C GLY A 320 -23.46 4.08 28.57
N THR A 321 -23.16 4.06 29.88
CA THR A 321 -22.84 5.26 30.63
C THR A 321 -21.44 5.76 30.29
N LEU A 322 -21.32 7.00 29.86
CA LEU A 322 -20.01 7.64 29.69
C LEU A 322 -19.30 7.72 31.05
N LYS A 323 -18.17 7.01 31.19
CA LYS A 323 -17.33 7.08 32.40
C LYS A 323 -16.45 8.32 32.32
N HIS A 324 -15.64 8.41 31.27
CA HIS A 324 -14.59 9.42 31.16
C HIS A 324 -14.39 9.87 29.71
N LYS A 325 -13.90 11.11 29.57
CA LYS A 325 -13.31 11.65 28.34
C LYS A 325 -11.85 11.96 28.61
N MET A 326 -10.97 11.51 27.72
CA MET A 326 -9.53 11.76 27.79
C MET A 326 -9.18 12.66 26.61
N THR A 327 -8.62 13.84 26.87
CA THR A 327 -8.16 14.73 25.79
C THR A 327 -6.83 14.20 25.25
N THR A 328 -6.72 14.07 23.93
CA THR A 328 -5.49 13.64 23.26
C THR A 328 -4.61 14.83 22.85
N ASN A 329 -5.20 16.01 22.60
CA ASN A 329 -4.53 17.18 22.01
C ASN A 329 -3.98 16.94 20.59
N PHE A 330 -4.56 15.94 19.92
CA PHE A 330 -4.29 15.59 18.54
C PHE A 330 -5.50 14.84 17.99
N GLU A 331 -5.61 14.82 16.66
CA GLU A 331 -6.63 14.09 15.93
C GLU A 331 -6.38 12.58 16.03
N ALA A 332 -7.20 11.90 16.84
CA ALA A 332 -7.08 10.47 17.07
C ALA A 332 -7.82 9.68 15.98
N PHE A 333 -7.08 8.92 15.17
CA PHE A 333 -7.65 8.06 14.13
C PHE A 333 -8.09 6.71 14.71
N ASP A 334 -7.19 5.74 14.75
CA ASP A 334 -7.45 4.41 15.28
C ASP A 334 -6.65 4.15 16.55
N PHE A 335 -6.99 3.08 17.27
CA PHE A 335 -6.24 2.67 18.44
C PHE A 335 -6.31 1.17 18.67
N THR A 336 -5.33 0.65 19.41
CA THR A 336 -5.30 -0.73 19.89
C THR A 336 -4.84 -0.75 21.33
N PHE A 337 -5.28 -1.75 22.09
CA PHE A 337 -4.65 -2.06 23.37
C PHE A 337 -3.27 -2.67 23.13
N VAL A 338 -2.27 -2.21 23.88
CA VAL A 338 -0.93 -2.82 23.97
C VAL A 338 -0.87 -3.80 25.14
N ASN A 339 -1.60 -3.47 26.21
CA ASN A 339 -1.83 -4.33 27.37
C ASN A 339 -3.16 -3.91 28.02
N ALA A 340 -3.48 -4.42 29.20
CA ALA A 340 -4.75 -4.14 29.88
C ALA A 340 -5.02 -2.64 30.13
N ASN A 341 -3.97 -1.85 30.37
CA ASN A 341 -4.07 -0.45 30.81
C ASN A 341 -3.49 0.55 29.80
N THR A 342 -2.75 0.10 28.80
CA THR A 342 -2.12 0.98 27.80
C THR A 342 -2.76 0.81 26.44
N VAL A 343 -3.09 1.92 25.79
CA VAL A 343 -3.53 1.99 24.39
C VAL A 343 -2.50 2.71 23.54
N ALA A 344 -2.28 2.22 22.33
CA ALA A 344 -1.56 2.91 21.26
C ALA A 344 -2.56 3.56 20.32
N ILE A 345 -2.42 4.86 20.09
CA ILE A 345 -3.34 5.68 19.31
C ILE A 345 -2.58 6.32 18.17
N THR A 346 -3.08 6.20 16.94
CA THR A 346 -2.52 6.91 15.80
C THR A 346 -3.02 8.35 15.77
N SER A 347 -2.08 9.28 15.64
CA SER A 347 -2.28 10.73 15.64
C SER A 347 -2.01 11.32 14.26
N GLY A 348 -2.83 12.28 13.80
CA GLY A 348 -2.47 13.05 12.59
C GLY A 348 -3.03 14.48 12.47
N GLU A 349 -3.18 14.85 11.18
CA GLU A 349 -3.40 16.14 10.43
C GLU A 349 -3.07 17.51 11.03
N SER A 350 -3.09 17.69 12.34
CA SER A 350 -2.65 18.93 12.98
C SER A 350 -1.12 19.11 12.94
N ASN A 351 -0.69 20.33 12.58
CA ASN A 351 0.66 20.76 12.13
C ASN A 351 1.88 20.48 13.04
N LEU A 352 1.81 19.63 14.06
CA LEU A 352 2.93 19.48 14.99
C LEU A 352 3.37 18.03 15.23
N HIS A 353 2.49 17.01 15.24
CA HIS A 353 2.91 15.65 15.62
C HIS A 353 2.11 14.52 14.95
N THR A 354 2.60 14.03 13.79
CA THR A 354 2.14 12.77 13.18
C THR A 354 2.88 11.59 13.83
N GLY A 355 2.14 10.63 14.38
CA GLY A 355 2.79 9.55 15.13
C GLY A 355 1.85 8.63 15.88
N ILE A 356 2.41 7.89 16.84
CA ILE A 356 1.70 6.97 17.72
C ILE A 356 1.87 7.44 19.15
N ALA A 357 0.78 7.73 19.84
CA ALA A 357 0.77 8.05 21.25
C ALA A 357 0.42 6.80 22.07
N LEU A 358 1.23 6.49 23.08
CA LEU A 358 0.94 5.50 24.10
C LEU A 358 0.32 6.20 25.30
N ILE A 359 -0.91 5.83 25.66
CA ILE A 359 -1.66 6.45 26.75
C ILE A 359 -2.06 5.38 27.75
N ASP A 360 -1.86 5.67 29.03
CA ASP A 360 -2.40 4.87 30.12
C ASP A 360 -3.88 5.25 30.34
N VAL A 361 -4.79 4.29 30.21
CA VAL A 361 -6.24 4.50 30.25
C VAL A 361 -6.72 4.89 31.66
N GLU A 362 -6.06 4.41 32.71
CA GLU A 362 -6.47 4.67 34.10
C GLU A 362 -6.05 6.07 34.55
N THR A 363 -4.77 6.38 34.40
CA THR A 363 -4.15 7.65 34.79
C THR A 363 -4.37 8.75 33.77
N ARG A 364 -4.69 8.39 32.51
CA ARG A 364 -4.93 9.29 31.37
C ARG A 364 -3.68 10.09 30.98
N GLY A 365 -2.52 9.62 31.41
CA GLY A 365 -1.23 10.21 31.07
C GLY A 365 -0.70 9.64 29.76
N GLU A 366 -0.13 10.51 28.93
CA GLU A 366 0.74 10.06 27.84
C GLU A 366 2.01 9.43 28.44
N ILE A 367 2.27 8.18 28.07
CA ILE A 367 3.48 7.44 28.44
C ILE A 367 4.61 7.82 27.49
N GLN A 368 4.30 7.88 26.18
CA GLN A 368 5.29 8.09 25.13
C GLN A 368 4.62 8.49 23.82
N PHE A 369 5.34 9.25 22.99
CA PHE A 369 4.98 9.56 21.62
C PHE A 369 6.06 9.09 20.64
N ILE A 370 5.66 8.42 19.56
CA ILE A 370 6.53 7.91 18.50
C ILE A 370 6.25 8.70 17.22
N THR A 371 7.16 9.58 16.82
CA THR A 371 7.01 10.39 15.60
C THR A 371 7.22 9.56 14.34
N LEU A 372 6.35 9.77 13.34
CA LEU A 372 6.40 9.12 12.02
C LEU A 372 6.52 10.14 10.90
N LEU A 373 7.16 9.74 9.79
CA LEU A 373 7.37 10.57 8.60
C LEU A 373 6.12 10.70 7.71
N GLY A 374 5.05 9.96 8.02
CA GLY A 374 3.77 10.03 7.31
C GLY A 374 2.61 9.84 8.27
N ARG A 375 1.39 10.08 7.78
CA ARG A 375 0.18 9.97 8.59
C ARG A 375 -0.14 8.50 8.88
N PRO A 376 -0.20 8.09 10.17
CA PRO A 376 -0.67 6.77 10.53
C PRO A 376 -2.21 6.72 10.57
N PHE A 377 -2.78 5.62 10.10
CA PHE A 377 -4.24 5.38 10.13
C PHE A 377 -4.57 4.15 10.97
N GLY A 378 -4.81 2.98 10.37
CA GLY A 378 -5.09 1.79 11.16
C GLY A 378 -3.89 1.33 11.97
N ILE A 379 -4.18 0.83 13.16
CA ILE A 379 -3.19 0.23 14.06
C ILE A 379 -3.75 -1.03 14.71
N THR A 380 -2.90 -2.04 14.86
CA THR A 380 -3.24 -3.26 15.60
C THR A 380 -2.04 -3.71 16.41
N CYS A 381 -2.29 -4.31 17.58
CA CYS A 381 -1.26 -4.96 18.37
C CYS A 381 -1.38 -6.48 18.22
N ASP A 382 -0.25 -7.14 18.09
CA ASP A 382 -0.15 -8.59 18.12
C ASP A 382 1.07 -8.97 18.96
N GLU A 383 0.82 -9.66 20.06
CA GLU A 383 1.81 -9.93 21.11
C GLU A 383 2.54 -8.63 21.51
N ASP A 384 3.87 -8.59 21.36
CA ASP A 384 4.74 -7.46 21.70
C ASP A 384 5.04 -6.56 20.48
N SER A 385 4.13 -6.50 19.51
CA SER A 385 4.36 -5.75 18.27
C SER A 385 3.14 -4.97 17.80
N LEU A 386 3.37 -3.68 17.54
CA LEU A 386 2.40 -2.81 16.87
C LEU A 386 2.60 -2.88 15.36
N PHE A 387 1.50 -2.99 14.63
CA PHE A 387 1.47 -2.87 13.17
C PHE A 387 0.61 -1.68 12.78
N VAL A 388 1.15 -0.81 11.94
CA VAL A 388 0.57 0.50 11.64
C VAL A 388 0.59 0.74 10.14
N CYS A 389 -0.55 1.11 9.58
CA CYS A 389 -0.63 1.63 8.21
C CYS A 389 -0.18 3.09 8.20
N VAL A 390 0.86 3.39 7.44
CA VAL A 390 1.39 4.74 7.26
C VAL A 390 1.20 5.16 5.81
N GLU A 391 0.47 6.24 5.61
CA GLU A 391 0.18 6.82 4.30
C GLU A 391 1.44 6.96 3.43
N LYS A 392 1.38 6.54 2.17
CA LYS A 392 2.50 6.57 1.20
C LYS A 392 3.73 5.71 1.54
N PHE A 393 3.88 5.27 2.80
CA PHE A 393 5.05 4.54 3.27
C PHE A 393 4.79 3.04 3.54
N GLY A 394 3.52 2.62 3.58
CA GLY A 394 3.15 1.21 3.71
C GLY A 394 2.88 0.79 5.15
N ILE A 395 3.20 -0.46 5.49
CA ILE A 395 2.94 -1.03 6.82
C ILE A 395 4.24 -1.15 7.59
N TYR A 396 4.25 -0.59 8.79
CA TYR A 396 5.38 -0.67 9.72
C TYR A 396 5.03 -1.57 10.89
N LYS A 397 6.03 -2.31 11.36
CA LYS A 397 6.02 -3.01 12.63
C LYS A 397 6.93 -2.29 13.62
N PHE A 398 6.44 -2.09 14.84
CA PHE A 398 7.18 -1.55 15.97
C PHE A 398 7.21 -2.57 17.11
N ASP A 399 8.38 -2.79 17.69
CA ASP A 399 8.52 -3.52 18.95
C ASP A 399 7.93 -2.69 20.11
N THR A 400 7.08 -3.26 20.95
CA THR A 400 6.42 -2.50 22.03
C THR A 400 7.34 -2.21 23.23
N VAL A 401 8.54 -2.80 23.27
CA VAL A 401 9.52 -2.63 24.36
C VAL A 401 10.60 -1.64 23.96
N ASN A 402 11.21 -1.85 22.79
CA ASN A 402 12.34 -1.06 22.29
C ASN A 402 11.93 0.02 21.29
N TYR A 403 10.72 -0.08 20.72
CA TYR A 403 10.21 0.82 19.66
C TYR A 403 11.06 0.84 18.40
N ASP A 404 11.88 -0.20 18.22
CA ASP A 404 12.56 -0.46 16.97
C ASP A 404 11.51 -0.69 15.87
N ARG A 405 11.72 -0.05 14.72
CA ARG A 405 10.79 -0.09 13.60
C ARG A 405 11.37 -0.85 12.42
N CYS A 406 10.54 -1.65 11.77
CA CYS A 406 10.85 -2.23 10.47
C CYS A 406 9.67 -2.04 9.52
N CYS A 407 9.97 -1.70 8.27
CA CYS A 407 8.96 -1.72 7.21
C CYS A 407 8.66 -3.17 6.88
N VAL A 408 7.39 -3.55 6.93
CA VAL A 408 6.92 -4.91 6.66
C VAL A 408 6.41 -5.04 5.23
N ILE A 409 5.65 -4.04 4.79
CA ILE A 409 5.13 -3.96 3.42
C ILE A 409 5.42 -2.56 2.93
N ARG A 410 6.23 -2.47 1.86
CA ARG A 410 6.55 -1.20 1.21
C ARG A 410 5.59 -1.01 0.06
N CYS A 411 4.57 -0.19 0.25
CA CYS A 411 3.62 0.16 -0.80
C CYS A 411 3.06 1.56 -0.56
N CYS A 412 2.60 2.20 -1.63
CA CYS A 412 1.95 3.51 -1.55
C CYS A 412 0.52 3.34 -1.05
N LEU A 413 0.36 3.12 0.26
CA LEU A 413 -0.96 3.00 0.85
C LEU A 413 -1.73 4.33 0.75
N PRO A 414 -3.00 4.29 0.34
CA PRO A 414 -3.84 5.46 0.32
C PRO A 414 -4.22 5.88 1.75
N TRP A 415 -4.87 7.04 1.82
CA TRP A 415 -5.46 7.54 3.06
C TRP A 415 -6.48 6.53 3.59
N TYR A 416 -6.61 6.45 4.92
CA TYR A 416 -7.60 5.60 5.58
C TYR A 416 -7.46 4.09 5.35
N SER A 417 -6.24 3.60 5.16
CA SER A 417 -5.97 2.16 5.19
C SER A 417 -6.00 1.65 6.63
N TYR A 418 -6.82 0.65 6.92
CA TYR A 418 -6.88 -0.01 8.23
C TYR A 418 -6.22 -1.38 8.20
N ILE A 419 -5.81 -1.89 9.36
CA ILE A 419 -5.04 -3.13 9.49
C ILE A 419 -5.56 -3.98 10.65
N HIS A 420 -5.56 -5.29 10.45
CA HIS A 420 -5.68 -6.27 11.51
C HIS A 420 -4.65 -7.37 11.30
N VAL A 421 -4.20 -7.96 12.39
CA VAL A 421 -3.20 -9.01 12.38
C VAL A 421 -3.76 -10.19 13.15
N SER A 422 -3.67 -11.39 12.56
CA SER A 422 -4.05 -12.63 13.22
C SER A 422 -3.30 -13.81 12.62
N SER A 423 -2.87 -14.77 13.44
CA SER A 423 -2.30 -16.06 12.99
C SER A 423 -1.23 -15.94 11.90
N TYR A 424 -0.25 -15.07 12.11
CA TYR A 424 0.84 -14.76 11.15
C TYR A 424 0.41 -14.10 9.83
N ARG A 425 -0.85 -13.72 9.70
CA ARG A 425 -1.38 -13.01 8.54
C ARG A 425 -1.60 -11.54 8.86
N ILE A 426 -1.38 -10.72 7.86
CA ILE A 426 -1.70 -9.30 7.85
C ILE A 426 -2.89 -9.11 6.92
N TYR A 427 -3.92 -8.46 7.46
CA TYR A 427 -5.12 -8.08 6.74
C TYR A 427 -5.18 -6.57 6.71
N TYR A 428 -5.35 -5.98 5.54
CA TYR A 428 -5.48 -4.53 5.45
C TYR A 428 -6.45 -4.11 4.36
N THR A 429 -7.01 -2.92 4.55
CA THR A 429 -7.97 -2.33 3.61
C THR A 429 -7.29 -1.28 2.76
N ASP A 430 -7.73 -1.20 1.51
CA ASP A 430 -7.43 -0.10 0.62
C ASP A 430 -8.74 0.66 0.33
N TYR A 431 -8.78 1.87 0.87
CA TYR A 431 -9.93 2.76 0.81
C TYR A 431 -10.29 3.15 -0.63
N THR A 432 -9.28 3.45 -1.46
CA THR A 432 -9.47 4.05 -2.79
C THR A 432 -9.83 3.02 -3.85
N VAL A 433 -9.27 1.82 -3.78
CA VAL A 433 -9.59 0.73 -4.73
C VAL A 433 -10.60 -0.29 -4.20
N HIS A 434 -11.25 0.02 -3.07
CA HIS A 434 -12.36 -0.75 -2.51
C HIS A 434 -12.03 -2.22 -2.25
N SER A 435 -10.81 -2.47 -1.75
CA SER A 435 -10.24 -3.82 -1.64
C SER A 435 -9.79 -4.17 -0.23
N VAL A 436 -9.74 -5.46 0.04
CA VAL A 436 -9.19 -6.06 1.26
C VAL A 436 -8.09 -7.02 0.84
N TYR A 437 -6.93 -6.92 1.47
CA TYR A 437 -5.76 -7.75 1.20
C TYR A 437 -5.48 -8.66 2.38
N CYS A 438 -5.04 -9.88 2.09
CA CYS A 438 -4.45 -10.78 3.07
C CYS A 438 -3.07 -11.22 2.58
N CYS A 439 -2.07 -11.14 3.44
CA CYS A 439 -0.69 -11.50 3.13
C CYS A 439 0.03 -12.06 4.37
N ASN A 440 1.22 -12.61 4.19
CA ASN A 440 2.08 -13.05 5.29
C ASN A 440 2.84 -11.85 5.92
N ARG A 441 3.69 -12.11 6.91
CA ARG A 441 4.52 -11.10 7.59
C ARG A 441 5.64 -10.51 6.76
N GLN A 442 5.82 -10.98 5.53
CA GLN A 442 6.78 -10.47 4.55
C GLN A 442 6.08 -9.74 3.41
N GLY A 443 4.75 -9.57 3.49
CA GLY A 443 3.93 -8.93 2.45
C GLY A 443 3.58 -9.82 1.27
N SER A 444 3.96 -11.12 1.26
CA SER A 444 3.56 -12.02 0.17
C SER A 444 2.05 -12.28 0.25
N PRO A 445 1.29 -12.07 -0.84
CA PRO A 445 -0.16 -12.14 -0.82
C PRO A 445 -0.66 -13.59 -0.68
N PHE A 446 -1.73 -13.76 0.09
CA PHE A 446 -2.54 -14.97 0.13
C PHE A 446 -3.77 -14.83 -0.77
N TRP A 447 -4.49 -13.72 -0.64
CA TRP A 447 -5.67 -13.41 -1.43
C TRP A 447 -6.00 -11.92 -1.38
N THR A 448 -6.79 -11.48 -2.36
CA THR A 448 -7.39 -10.14 -2.42
C THR A 448 -8.89 -10.31 -2.60
N PHE A 449 -9.66 -9.57 -1.82
CA PHE A 449 -11.10 -9.47 -1.97
C PHE A 449 -11.46 -8.10 -2.52
N ARG A 450 -12.08 -8.07 -3.71
CA ARG A 450 -12.58 -6.86 -4.35
C ARG A 450 -13.96 -7.11 -4.96
N LYS A 451 -14.98 -6.42 -4.43
CA LYS A 451 -16.36 -6.46 -4.93
C LYS A 451 -16.99 -5.08 -4.79
N ASP A 452 -16.67 -4.19 -5.74
CA ASP A 452 -17.00 -2.75 -5.72
C ASP A 452 -18.50 -2.45 -5.54
N LEU A 453 -19.40 -3.39 -5.89
CA LEU A 453 -20.85 -3.23 -5.66
C LEU A 453 -21.29 -3.52 -4.22
N ILE A 454 -20.50 -4.29 -3.47
CA ILE A 454 -20.85 -4.81 -2.14
C ILE A 454 -20.06 -4.09 -1.05
N LEU A 455 -18.78 -3.83 -1.30
CA LEU A 455 -17.87 -3.17 -0.36
C LEU A 455 -17.35 -1.89 -1.01
N LYS A 456 -17.74 -0.73 -0.48
CA LYS A 456 -17.28 0.58 -0.97
C LYS A 456 -16.62 1.36 0.15
N TYR A 457 -15.43 1.87 -0.13
CA TYR A 457 -14.60 2.63 0.81
C TYR A 457 -14.40 1.87 2.13
N PRO A 458 -13.70 0.72 2.09
CA PRO A 458 -13.49 -0.09 3.26
C PRO A 458 -12.67 0.68 4.30
N ARG A 459 -13.11 0.66 5.56
CA ARG A 459 -12.40 1.23 6.71
C ARG A 459 -11.98 0.12 7.68
N GLY A 460 -12.40 0.22 8.95
CA GLY A 460 -12.09 -0.73 10.01
C GLY A 460 -12.22 -2.19 9.58
N ILE A 461 -11.29 -2.98 10.08
CA ILE A 461 -11.16 -4.40 9.77
C ILE A 461 -10.84 -5.16 11.07
N THR A 462 -11.42 -6.34 11.23
CA THR A 462 -11.13 -7.24 12.34
C THR A 462 -11.29 -8.69 11.88
N VAL A 463 -10.69 -9.64 12.61
CA VAL A 463 -10.66 -11.05 12.23
C VAL A 463 -11.08 -11.90 13.43
N ASP A 464 -11.92 -12.91 13.23
CA ASP A 464 -12.28 -13.85 14.29
C ASP A 464 -11.26 -15.00 14.44
N ASN A 465 -11.41 -15.84 15.46
CA ASN A 465 -10.54 -17.01 15.69
C ASN A 465 -10.58 -18.06 14.55
N ASP A 466 -11.62 -18.06 13.71
CA ASP A 466 -11.75 -18.96 12.56
C ASP A 466 -11.08 -18.38 11.29
N GLY A 467 -10.54 -17.16 11.40
CA GLY A 467 -9.87 -16.42 10.34
C GLY A 467 -10.83 -15.67 9.41
N ASN A 468 -12.13 -15.60 9.74
CA ASN A 468 -13.09 -14.83 8.94
C ASN A 468 -12.85 -13.34 9.17
N VAL A 469 -12.98 -12.57 8.09
CA VAL A 469 -12.60 -11.16 8.06
C VAL A 469 -13.84 -10.29 8.00
N TYR A 470 -13.95 -9.35 8.94
CA TYR A 470 -15.08 -8.45 9.08
C TYR A 470 -14.61 -7.06 8.69
N VAL A 471 -15.25 -6.46 7.68
CA VAL A 471 -14.82 -5.16 7.13
C VAL A 471 -16.01 -4.23 7.04
N VAL A 472 -15.86 -3.01 7.56
CA VAL A 472 -16.86 -1.95 7.35
C VAL A 472 -16.68 -1.33 5.97
N GLY A 473 -17.76 -1.21 5.22
CA GLY A 473 -17.82 -0.38 4.02
C GLY A 473 -18.51 0.94 4.33
N GLU A 474 -17.75 2.04 4.41
CA GLU A 474 -18.28 3.34 4.82
C GLU A 474 -19.42 3.79 3.90
N LYS A 475 -19.21 3.71 2.58
CA LYS A 475 -20.19 4.20 1.60
C LYS A 475 -21.21 3.14 1.18
N SER A 476 -20.87 1.87 1.32
CA SER A 476 -21.84 0.78 1.16
C SER A 476 -22.71 0.59 2.41
N SER A 477 -22.48 1.35 3.48
CA SER A 477 -23.35 1.39 4.67
C SER A 477 -23.53 0.02 5.33
N ASN A 478 -22.46 -0.79 5.32
CA ASN A 478 -22.53 -2.19 5.74
C ASN A 478 -21.26 -2.70 6.44
N VAL A 479 -21.39 -3.89 7.02
CA VAL A 479 -20.26 -4.77 7.34
C VAL A 479 -20.33 -5.98 6.42
N VAL A 480 -19.22 -6.31 5.76
CA VAL A 480 -19.08 -7.52 4.95
C VAL A 480 -18.24 -8.52 5.73
N ILE A 481 -18.74 -9.76 5.85
CA ILE A 481 -18.02 -10.86 6.51
C ILE A 481 -17.53 -11.83 5.44
N ILE A 482 -16.22 -11.93 5.33
CA ILE A 482 -15.50 -12.67 4.28
C ILE A 482 -14.92 -13.94 4.90
N SER A 483 -15.03 -15.07 4.19
CA SER A 483 -14.41 -16.33 4.60
C SER A 483 -12.89 -16.21 4.72
N ASN A 484 -12.28 -17.07 5.53
CA ASN A 484 -10.84 -17.05 5.79
C ASN A 484 -9.92 -17.26 4.55
N ASP A 485 -10.48 -17.78 3.46
CA ASP A 485 -9.84 -17.98 2.16
C ASP A 485 -10.09 -16.82 1.17
N GLY A 486 -10.86 -15.81 1.58
CA GLY A 486 -11.16 -14.63 0.77
C GLY A 486 -12.20 -14.86 -0.34
N LYS A 487 -12.76 -16.06 -0.48
CA LYS A 487 -13.58 -16.42 -1.66
C LYS A 487 -15.06 -16.13 -1.50
N GLN A 488 -15.59 -16.23 -0.28
CA GLN A 488 -17.03 -16.17 -0.01
C GLN A 488 -17.39 -14.99 0.88
N ILE A 489 -18.57 -14.42 0.61
CA ILE A 489 -19.25 -13.55 1.57
C ILE A 489 -20.13 -14.47 2.41
N LEU A 490 -19.84 -14.57 3.70
CA LEU A 490 -20.59 -15.39 4.63
C LEU A 490 -21.91 -14.72 5.02
N THR A 491 -21.89 -13.40 5.20
CA THR A 491 -23.07 -12.58 5.50
C THR A 491 -22.73 -11.08 5.34
N THR A 492 -23.75 -10.23 5.38
CA THR A 492 -23.60 -8.77 5.49
C THR A 492 -24.51 -8.22 6.59
N VAL A 493 -24.05 -7.17 7.26
CA VAL A 493 -24.87 -6.36 8.17
C VAL A 493 -25.15 -5.05 7.45
N GLU A 494 -26.42 -4.79 7.14
CA GLU A 494 -26.86 -3.63 6.37
C GLU A 494 -27.50 -2.56 7.27
N GLY A 495 -27.72 -1.36 6.70
CA GLY A 495 -28.47 -0.29 7.37
C GLY A 495 -27.63 0.53 8.38
N LEU A 496 -26.31 0.45 8.29
CA LEU A 496 -25.39 1.27 9.05
C LEU A 496 -25.25 2.65 8.41
N ASN A 497 -24.86 3.66 9.19
CA ASN A 497 -24.72 5.03 8.71
C ASN A 497 -23.25 5.45 8.76
N GLU A 498 -22.57 5.41 7.61
CA GLU A 498 -21.13 5.68 7.50
C GLU A 498 -20.32 4.92 8.56
N PRO A 499 -20.40 3.56 8.61
CA PRO A 499 -19.62 2.80 9.58
C PRO A 499 -18.12 3.03 9.38
N SER A 500 -17.40 3.29 10.48
CA SER A 500 -16.01 3.72 10.46
C SER A 500 -15.05 2.73 11.10
N SER A 501 -15.47 2.09 12.19
CA SER A 501 -14.63 1.17 12.96
C SER A 501 -15.40 -0.06 13.41
N ILE A 502 -14.67 -1.14 13.64
CA ILE A 502 -15.22 -2.45 13.98
C ILE A 502 -14.26 -3.20 14.89
N PHE A 503 -14.80 -3.91 15.86
CA PHE A 503 -14.03 -4.73 16.78
C PHE A 503 -14.76 -6.04 17.08
N PHE A 504 -14.08 -7.17 16.89
CA PHE A 504 -14.59 -8.49 17.26
C PHE A 504 -14.02 -8.89 18.62
N ASN A 505 -14.90 -9.09 19.61
CA ASN A 505 -14.49 -9.66 20.88
C ASN A 505 -14.45 -11.19 20.80
N GLN A 506 -13.24 -11.74 20.82
CA GLN A 506 -13.00 -13.19 20.79
C GLN A 506 -13.61 -13.94 21.97
N GLN A 507 -13.67 -13.33 23.16
CA GLN A 507 -14.06 -14.03 24.39
C GLN A 507 -15.55 -14.37 24.44
N ASN A 508 -16.40 -13.42 24.04
CA ASN A 508 -17.85 -13.58 24.10
C ASN A 508 -18.50 -13.69 22.71
N ARG A 509 -17.68 -13.72 21.64
CA ARG A 509 -18.14 -13.69 20.24
C ARG A 509 -19.17 -12.59 20.03
N SER A 510 -18.75 -11.35 20.21
CA SER A 510 -19.59 -10.17 19.90
C SER A 510 -18.86 -9.23 18.96
N LEU A 511 -19.63 -8.47 18.19
CA LEU A 511 -19.13 -7.53 17.20
C LEU A 511 -19.59 -6.13 17.58
N LEU A 512 -18.64 -5.25 17.87
CA LEU A 512 -18.88 -3.82 18.06
C LEU A 512 -18.65 -3.14 16.72
N VAL A 513 -19.63 -2.36 16.26
CA VAL A 513 -19.52 -1.58 15.02
C VAL A 513 -19.83 -0.13 15.35
N ALA A 514 -18.91 0.78 15.06
CA ALA A 514 -19.09 2.21 15.29
C ALA A 514 -19.41 2.93 13.98
N ASN A 515 -20.45 3.76 14.01
CA ASN A 515 -20.70 4.73 12.95
C ASN A 515 -19.80 5.95 13.14
N LYS A 516 -19.32 6.52 12.03
CA LYS A 516 -18.52 7.75 12.01
C LYS A 516 -19.20 8.86 12.79
N ARG A 517 -20.49 9.04 12.54
CA ARG A 517 -21.36 9.97 13.25
C ARG A 517 -22.43 9.15 13.97
N ASN A 518 -22.79 9.54 15.19
CA ASN A 518 -23.85 8.93 16.02
C ASN A 518 -23.41 7.74 16.87
N ASN A 519 -24.13 6.62 16.75
CA ASN A 519 -24.15 5.51 17.69
C ASN A 519 -23.21 4.38 17.25
N ALA A 520 -22.80 3.58 18.23
CA ALA A 520 -22.18 2.28 17.99
C ALA A 520 -23.20 1.17 18.30
N PHE A 521 -23.05 0.02 17.66
CA PHE A 521 -23.95 -1.13 17.79
C PHE A 521 -23.17 -2.34 18.25
N LEU A 522 -23.72 -3.05 19.23
CA LEU A 522 -23.20 -4.32 19.70
C LEU A 522 -24.07 -5.44 19.16
N TYR A 523 -23.46 -6.35 18.39
CA TYR A 523 -24.09 -7.54 17.84
C TYR A 523 -23.57 -8.81 18.52
N THR A 524 -24.41 -9.84 18.56
CA THR A 524 -24.02 -11.19 18.95
C THR A 524 -24.41 -12.18 17.85
N PHE A 525 -23.71 -13.32 17.80
CA PHE A 525 -24.02 -14.40 16.87
C PHE A 525 -25.11 -15.31 17.45
N LYS A 526 -26.02 -15.77 16.60
CA LYS A 526 -27.11 -16.69 16.97
C LYS A 526 -26.74 -18.15 16.74
#